data_AF-A0A971GIF8-F1
#
_entry.id   AF-A0A971GIF8-F1
#
_cell.length_a   1.000
_cell.length_b   1.000
_cell.length_c   1.000
_cell.angle_alpha   90.00
_cell.angle_beta   90.00
_cell.angle_gamma   90.00
#
_symmetry.space_group_name_H-M   'P 1'
#
loop_
_entity.id
_entity.type
_entity.pdbx_description
1 polymer ?
#
loop_
_entity_poly.entity_id
_entity_poly.type
_entity_poly.pdbx_seq_one_letter_code
_entity_poly.pdbx_strand_id
1 'polypeptide(L)'
;MKKTITMLIMVLMTLSCSNGVNDLIDNLGNSVPICVKSDATGTGDGRGWANAYKTIQEAVNAADAGAEIWVAGIFTIDTTTNIDKKVYLYGGFDSTESEMDERDLNNKTVIQGTGHIVLNADGIVMDGFKFTGSRSYEALGLAQNYSYILRNCEFDTNTNTSYGGGALNCYNIVKLEILNCVFKKNRVYAGGSGATGGGAIRSNLSHIIITDCVFNENYTYSNSSIDGGGIYCVSSQIEITNTSFNKNYTEDSDGGALFCTTDSQVEIADTVFSGNKSKLNRKGGAIYSTGSTVKITDCIFKNNISGEGGFTGGGGGAIYSYSNNNLEITNSLFESNSSTIQNGGCIVSNESKLTVVNSIFNSNTSPAIAGAIYIQGKDDLNSPNVIVNSTFYNNTASTLTGAIYNLGETTLYLYNSIFWLNAGSYYVYGGTTTAVLYNNAADDGEYTAGDPIDPQSLTSSPFVSTTLGSEDFRLVSGSSCIGAGRIPLSDEIPGFTMPTTDLAGNPRIAGGTIDIGAYERQ
;
A
#
# COMPACT_ATOMS: atom_id res chain seq x y z
N MET A 1 -13.20 -4.66 -42.43
CA MET A 1 -13.53 -3.27 -42.85
C MET A 1 -12.33 -2.45 -43.37
N LYS A 2 -11.13 -3.03 -43.58
CA LYS A 2 -9.91 -2.29 -44.01
C LYS A 2 -9.58 -2.33 -45.52
N LYS A 3 -10.45 -2.88 -46.38
CA LYS A 3 -10.20 -2.95 -47.85
C LYS A 3 -10.88 -1.85 -48.68
N THR A 4 -11.64 -0.95 -48.04
CA THR A 4 -12.42 0.08 -48.76
C THR A 4 -11.78 1.46 -48.73
N ILE A 5 -10.77 1.69 -47.88
CA ILE A 5 -10.14 3.02 -47.70
C ILE A 5 -8.99 3.26 -48.70
N THR A 6 -8.28 2.21 -49.12
CA THR A 6 -7.17 2.35 -50.08
C THR A 6 -7.62 2.77 -51.48
N MET A 7 -8.91 2.57 -51.81
CA MET A 7 -9.47 2.94 -53.12
C MET A 7 -9.93 4.42 -53.17
N LEU A 8 -10.06 5.09 -52.02
CA LEU A 8 -10.44 6.52 -51.95
C LEU A 8 -9.23 7.45 -52.15
N ILE A 9 -8.01 6.99 -51.81
CA ILE A 9 -6.78 7.78 -51.89
C ILE A 9 -6.27 7.93 -53.34
N MET A 10 -6.56 6.97 -54.22
CA MET A 10 -6.17 7.07 -55.64
C MET A 10 -7.09 7.97 -56.49
N VAL A 11 -8.28 8.33 -55.99
CA VAL A 11 -9.22 9.22 -56.73
C VAL A 11 -8.95 10.70 -56.45
N LEU A 12 -8.20 11.04 -55.39
CA LEU A 12 -7.89 12.42 -54.99
C LEU A 12 -6.63 13.01 -55.66
N MET A 13 -5.84 12.23 -56.40
CA MET A 13 -4.61 12.73 -57.07
C MET A 13 -4.84 13.43 -58.42
N THR A 14 -6.08 13.79 -58.80
CA THR A 14 -6.35 14.44 -60.10
C THR A 14 -7.08 15.79 -60.05
N LEU A 15 -7.21 16.44 -58.88
CA LEU A 15 -7.66 17.85 -58.84
C LEU A 15 -6.67 18.74 -58.09
N SER A 16 -5.89 19.48 -58.86
CA SER A 16 -5.16 20.67 -58.42
C SER A 16 -6.13 21.80 -58.06
N CYS A 17 -5.72 22.60 -57.06
CA CYS A 17 -6.32 23.85 -56.55
C CYS A 17 -7.27 23.74 -55.36
N SER A 18 -6.71 23.82 -54.15
CA SER A 18 -7.01 24.90 -53.19
C SER A 18 -6.26 24.64 -51.88
N ASN A 19 -5.91 25.70 -51.16
CA ASN A 19 -5.24 25.69 -49.86
C ASN A 19 -6.00 24.95 -48.74
N GLY A 20 -7.12 24.27 -49.04
CA GLY A 20 -7.95 23.54 -48.07
C GLY A 20 -7.67 22.04 -47.97
N VAL A 21 -6.77 21.46 -48.78
CA VAL A 21 -6.42 20.02 -48.67
C VAL A 21 -5.37 19.79 -47.57
N ASN A 22 -4.51 20.78 -47.29
CA ASN A 22 -3.56 20.69 -46.17
C ASN A 22 -4.28 20.74 -44.81
N ASP A 23 -5.30 21.59 -44.67
CA ASP A 23 -6.13 21.68 -43.44
C ASP A 23 -7.02 20.43 -43.19
N LEU A 24 -7.25 19.59 -44.21
CA LEU A 24 -7.99 18.32 -44.06
C LEU A 24 -7.07 17.13 -43.72
N ILE A 25 -5.77 17.23 -43.99
CA ILE A 25 -4.77 16.25 -43.53
C ILE A 25 -4.40 16.52 -42.07
N ASP A 26 -4.41 17.79 -41.64
CA ASP A 26 -4.17 18.18 -40.25
C ASP A 26 -5.32 17.81 -39.29
N ASN A 27 -6.47 17.33 -39.79
CA ASN A 27 -7.66 17.00 -38.99
C ASN A 27 -8.08 15.51 -39.03
N LEU A 28 -7.22 14.61 -39.54
CA LEU A 28 -7.35 13.17 -39.34
C LEU A 28 -6.49 12.79 -38.12
N GLY A 29 -7.14 12.62 -36.96
CA GLY A 29 -6.52 12.45 -35.64
C GLY A 29 -5.55 11.27 -35.48
N ASN A 30 -4.33 11.45 -35.98
CA ASN A 30 -3.07 10.91 -35.48
C ASN A 30 -2.03 12.02 -35.68
N SER A 31 -1.86 12.91 -34.69
CA SER A 31 -0.72 13.84 -34.71
C SER A 31 0.56 13.00 -34.70
N VAL A 32 1.40 13.15 -35.72
CA VAL A 32 2.70 12.46 -35.78
C VAL A 32 3.47 12.77 -34.49
N PRO A 33 3.99 11.75 -33.77
CA PRO A 33 4.65 11.97 -32.50
C PRO A 33 5.94 12.79 -32.68
N ILE A 34 6.22 13.65 -31.71
CA ILE A 34 7.49 14.38 -31.64
C ILE A 34 8.54 13.42 -31.08
N CYS A 35 9.58 13.14 -31.86
CA CYS A 35 10.64 12.21 -31.45
C CYS A 35 11.79 12.93 -30.75
N VAL A 36 12.34 12.30 -29.70
CA VAL A 36 13.48 12.79 -28.92
C VAL A 36 14.45 11.64 -28.69
N LYS A 37 15.74 11.84 -28.96
CA LYS A 37 16.74 10.83 -28.61
C LYS A 37 18.07 11.42 -28.15
N SER A 38 18.66 10.78 -27.14
CA SER A 38 19.89 11.27 -26.50
C SER A 38 21.09 11.33 -27.45
N ASP A 39 21.09 10.56 -28.53
CA ASP A 39 22.16 10.47 -29.53
C ASP A 39 21.83 11.21 -30.85
N ALA A 40 20.78 12.06 -30.89
CA ALA A 40 20.35 12.75 -32.11
C ALA A 40 21.48 13.50 -32.83
N THR A 41 21.46 13.41 -34.17
CA THR A 41 22.46 14.00 -35.10
C THR A 41 21.83 14.72 -36.31
N GLY A 42 20.50 14.64 -36.47
CA GLY A 42 19.77 15.22 -37.61
C GLY A 42 19.47 16.71 -37.48
N THR A 43 18.41 17.17 -38.17
CA THR A 43 18.02 18.59 -38.21
C THR A 43 17.51 19.13 -36.87
N GLY A 44 17.04 18.26 -35.97
CA GLY A 44 16.47 18.65 -34.68
C GLY A 44 15.10 19.31 -34.81
N ASP A 45 14.25 18.81 -35.71
CA ASP A 45 12.88 19.28 -35.91
C ASP A 45 11.80 18.35 -35.32
N GLY A 46 12.22 17.24 -34.70
CA GLY A 46 11.34 16.29 -34.02
C GLY A 46 10.55 15.35 -34.94
N ARG A 47 10.65 15.50 -36.28
CA ARG A 47 9.87 14.71 -37.23
C ARG A 47 10.54 13.37 -37.49
N GLY A 48 10.17 12.38 -36.69
CA GLY A 48 10.72 11.02 -36.74
C GLY A 48 12.13 10.93 -36.15
N TRP A 49 12.60 9.69 -35.94
CA TRP A 49 13.85 9.42 -35.22
C TRP A 49 15.13 9.95 -35.89
N ALA A 50 15.11 10.16 -37.21
CA ALA A 50 16.25 10.71 -37.95
C ALA A 50 16.51 12.18 -37.61
N ASN A 51 15.45 12.95 -37.36
CA ASN A 51 15.49 14.39 -37.09
C ASN A 51 15.01 14.74 -35.67
N ALA A 52 14.99 13.75 -34.78
CA ALA A 52 14.57 13.89 -33.40
C ALA A 52 15.28 15.05 -32.67
N TYR A 53 14.59 15.65 -31.70
CA TYR A 53 15.21 16.60 -30.77
C TYR A 53 16.27 15.92 -29.92
N LYS A 54 17.29 16.69 -29.51
CA LYS A 54 18.40 16.18 -28.69
C LYS A 54 18.02 16.09 -27.21
N THR A 55 17.14 16.98 -26.75
CA THR A 55 16.71 17.08 -25.36
C THR A 55 15.19 17.06 -25.23
N ILE A 56 14.71 16.62 -24.06
CA ILE A 56 13.28 16.64 -23.72
C ILE A 56 12.76 18.08 -23.69
N GLN A 57 13.55 19.03 -23.17
CA GLN A 57 13.15 20.44 -23.10
C GLN A 57 12.90 21.06 -24.48
N GLU A 58 13.76 20.79 -25.47
CA GLU A 58 13.57 21.29 -26.84
C GLU A 58 12.25 20.79 -27.44
N ALA A 59 11.95 19.50 -27.25
CA ALA A 59 10.71 18.90 -27.74
C ALA A 59 9.48 19.51 -27.07
N VAL A 60 9.52 19.70 -25.74
CA VAL A 60 8.42 20.34 -24.99
C VAL A 60 8.21 21.78 -25.42
N ASN A 61 9.29 22.53 -25.66
CA ASN A 61 9.20 23.92 -26.12
C ASN A 61 8.50 24.01 -27.49
N ALA A 62 8.82 23.07 -28.40
CA ALA A 62 8.25 23.01 -29.74
C ALA A 62 6.83 22.40 -29.80
N ALA A 63 6.48 21.55 -28.84
CA ALA A 63 5.19 20.87 -28.78
C ALA A 63 4.02 21.81 -28.47
N ASP A 64 2.90 21.56 -29.14
CA ASP A 64 1.59 22.06 -28.72
C ASP A 64 1.09 21.33 -27.47
N ALA A 65 0.22 21.99 -26.70
CA ALA A 65 -0.39 21.36 -25.54
C ALA A 65 -1.25 20.17 -25.97
N GLY A 66 -1.04 19.02 -25.35
CA GLY A 66 -1.68 17.74 -25.68
C GLY A 66 -0.91 16.91 -26.70
N ALA A 67 0.26 17.34 -27.17
CA ALA A 67 1.07 16.55 -28.09
C ALA A 67 1.67 15.30 -27.44
N GLU A 68 1.89 14.27 -28.26
CA GLU A 68 2.67 13.09 -27.89
C GLU A 68 4.15 13.30 -28.20
N ILE A 69 4.99 12.94 -27.24
CA ILE A 69 6.45 13.03 -27.34
C ILE A 69 7.04 11.64 -27.04
N TRP A 70 7.65 11.03 -28.03
CA TRP A 70 8.32 9.73 -27.92
C TRP A 70 9.80 9.95 -27.63
N VAL A 71 10.31 9.34 -26.57
CA VAL A 71 11.63 9.61 -26.02
C VAL A 71 12.44 8.33 -25.96
N ALA A 72 13.63 8.31 -26.55
CA ALA A 72 14.51 7.13 -26.59
C ALA A 72 15.91 7.44 -26.04
N GLY A 73 16.49 6.49 -25.33
CA GLY A 73 17.87 6.54 -24.86
C GLY A 73 18.07 7.01 -23.42
N ILE A 74 19.29 7.48 -23.12
CA ILE A 74 19.76 7.80 -21.77
C ILE A 74 20.08 9.29 -21.70
N PHE A 75 19.39 10.00 -20.82
CA PHE A 75 19.51 11.43 -20.63
C PHE A 75 20.15 11.73 -19.28
N THR A 76 21.33 12.34 -19.32
CA THR A 76 21.96 12.95 -18.15
C THR A 76 21.43 14.38 -18.00
N ILE A 77 20.68 14.61 -16.93
CA ILE A 77 20.07 15.89 -16.58
C ILE A 77 20.86 16.46 -15.39
N ASP A 78 21.64 17.50 -15.64
CA ASP A 78 22.44 18.18 -14.60
C ASP A 78 21.81 19.50 -14.13
N THR A 79 20.79 19.97 -14.84
CA THR A 79 19.99 21.16 -14.52
C THR A 79 18.50 20.84 -14.69
N THR A 80 17.63 21.59 -14.02
CA THR A 80 16.19 21.31 -14.06
C THR A 80 15.62 21.35 -15.48
N THR A 81 14.91 20.29 -15.86
CA THR A 81 14.08 20.24 -17.08
C THR A 81 12.63 20.47 -16.67
N ASN A 82 11.98 21.49 -17.25
CA ASN A 82 10.65 21.93 -16.84
C ASN A 82 9.61 21.61 -17.93
N ILE A 83 8.61 20.82 -17.55
CA ILE A 83 7.48 20.45 -18.40
C ILE A 83 6.31 21.37 -18.03
N ASP A 84 6.15 22.48 -18.73
CA ASP A 84 5.27 23.61 -18.37
C ASP A 84 3.93 23.64 -19.12
N LYS A 85 3.64 22.61 -19.88
CA LYS A 85 2.39 22.43 -20.61
C LYS A 85 1.98 20.96 -20.59
N LYS A 86 0.69 20.71 -20.74
CA LYS A 86 0.17 19.35 -20.87
C LYS A 86 0.80 18.67 -22.08
N VAL A 87 1.48 17.54 -21.88
CA VAL A 87 2.02 16.67 -22.93
C VAL A 87 1.95 15.23 -22.48
N TYR A 88 2.04 14.31 -23.43
CA TYR A 88 2.18 12.87 -23.18
C TYR A 88 3.62 12.45 -23.48
N LEU A 89 4.40 12.18 -22.43
CA LEU A 89 5.77 11.71 -22.54
C LEU A 89 5.77 10.19 -22.51
N TYR A 90 6.22 9.56 -23.58
CA TYR A 90 6.34 8.12 -23.72
C TYR A 90 7.82 7.71 -23.89
N GLY A 91 8.31 6.87 -22.98
CA GLY A 91 9.61 6.19 -23.07
C GLY A 91 9.45 4.71 -23.35
N GLY A 92 10.54 3.98 -23.63
CA GLY A 92 10.45 2.57 -24.06
C GLY A 92 10.65 2.37 -25.57
N PHE A 93 11.48 3.19 -26.20
CA PHE A 93 11.70 3.16 -27.65
C PHE A 93 13.19 2.94 -27.97
N ASP A 94 13.45 2.18 -29.03
CA ASP A 94 14.77 1.91 -29.64
C ASP A 94 15.13 2.89 -30.76
N SER A 95 14.30 3.92 -30.97
CA SER A 95 14.47 4.92 -32.05
C SER A 95 14.28 4.36 -33.47
N THR A 96 13.48 3.30 -33.62
CA THR A 96 13.19 2.68 -34.93
C THR A 96 11.70 2.56 -35.23
N GLU A 97 10.87 2.77 -34.22
CA GLU A 97 9.43 2.58 -34.23
C GLU A 97 8.72 3.66 -35.06
N SER A 98 7.69 3.25 -35.77
CA SER A 98 6.79 4.10 -36.55
C SER A 98 5.40 4.21 -35.95
N GLU A 99 5.01 3.26 -35.10
CA GLU A 99 3.70 3.16 -34.47
C GLU A 99 3.84 2.83 -32.97
N MET A 100 2.88 3.27 -32.15
CA MET A 100 2.93 3.09 -30.68
C MET A 100 2.96 1.60 -30.27
N ASP A 101 2.29 0.73 -31.02
CA ASP A 101 2.23 -0.71 -30.71
C ASP A 101 3.57 -1.44 -30.93
N GLU A 102 4.56 -0.78 -31.54
CA GLU A 102 5.93 -1.31 -31.70
C GLU A 102 6.81 -1.05 -30.47
N ARG A 103 6.35 -0.19 -29.54
CA ARG A 103 7.05 0.21 -28.31
C ARG A 103 7.30 -0.99 -27.38
N ASP A 104 8.54 -1.16 -26.93
CA ASP A 104 8.93 -2.18 -25.94
C ASP A 104 9.36 -1.53 -24.61
N LEU A 105 8.58 -1.76 -23.55
CA LEU A 105 8.83 -1.23 -22.21
C LEU A 105 10.12 -1.75 -21.56
N ASN A 106 10.78 -2.76 -22.13
CA ASN A 106 12.12 -3.18 -21.72
C ASN A 106 13.18 -2.15 -22.11
N ASN A 107 12.95 -1.36 -23.17
CA ASN A 107 13.85 -0.32 -23.67
C ASN A 107 13.67 1.01 -22.92
N LYS A 108 13.64 0.94 -21.58
CA LYS A 108 13.30 2.10 -20.73
C LYS A 108 14.15 3.31 -21.05
N THR A 109 13.48 4.45 -21.18
CA THR A 109 14.13 5.75 -21.30
C THR A 109 14.69 6.14 -19.93
N VAL A 110 16.01 6.28 -19.84
CA VAL A 110 16.68 6.49 -18.55
C VAL A 110 16.96 7.97 -18.33
N ILE A 111 16.48 8.49 -17.20
CA ILE A 111 16.80 9.80 -16.66
C ILE A 111 17.76 9.62 -15.49
N GLN A 112 18.92 10.25 -15.59
CA GLN A 112 19.95 10.22 -14.56
C GLN A 112 20.63 11.59 -14.42
N GLY A 113 21.48 11.76 -13.41
CA GLY A 113 22.22 13.01 -13.19
C GLY A 113 21.85 13.70 -11.89
N THR A 114 22.36 14.92 -11.70
CA THR A 114 22.16 15.70 -10.45
C THR A 114 20.97 16.65 -10.50
N GLY A 115 20.44 16.93 -11.68
CA GLY A 115 19.19 17.67 -11.87
C GLY A 115 17.97 16.76 -11.76
N HIS A 116 16.80 17.34 -11.97
CA HIS A 116 15.53 16.60 -11.97
C HIS A 116 14.59 17.17 -13.05
N ILE A 117 13.64 16.34 -13.49
CA ILE A 117 12.50 16.80 -14.30
C ILE A 117 11.44 17.35 -13.34
N VAL A 118 10.83 18.49 -13.66
CA VAL A 118 9.67 19.05 -12.95
C VAL A 118 8.47 19.04 -13.87
N LEU A 119 7.38 18.42 -13.42
CA LEU A 119 6.08 18.50 -14.07
C LEU A 119 5.34 19.72 -13.53
N ASN A 120 5.14 20.73 -14.36
CA ASN A 120 4.63 22.05 -13.97
C ASN A 120 3.39 22.49 -14.75
N ALA A 121 2.58 21.53 -15.20
CA ALA A 121 1.28 21.77 -15.77
C ALA A 121 0.32 20.61 -15.45
N ASP A 122 -0.98 20.90 -15.53
CA ASP A 122 -2.02 19.92 -15.28
C ASP A 122 -2.11 18.84 -16.37
N GLY A 123 -2.38 17.60 -15.96
CA GLY A 123 -2.70 16.50 -16.86
C GLY A 123 -1.51 15.95 -17.65
N ILE A 124 -0.27 16.19 -17.20
CA ILE A 124 0.92 15.58 -17.80
C ILE A 124 0.91 14.06 -17.52
N VAL A 125 1.25 13.29 -18.57
CA VAL A 125 1.46 11.84 -18.48
C VAL A 125 2.93 11.53 -18.70
N MET A 126 3.52 10.73 -17.81
CA MET A 126 4.81 10.10 -18.03
C MET A 126 4.66 8.58 -18.02
N ASP A 127 5.14 7.94 -19.07
CA ASP A 127 4.97 6.51 -19.24
C ASP A 127 6.27 5.84 -19.74
N GLY A 128 6.76 4.82 -19.04
CA GLY A 128 7.92 4.01 -19.49
C GLY A 128 9.30 4.59 -19.23
N PHE A 129 9.41 5.49 -18.25
CA PHE A 129 10.67 6.12 -17.85
C PHE A 129 11.33 5.41 -16.66
N LYS A 130 12.66 5.39 -16.62
CA LYS A 130 13.45 5.03 -15.44
C LYS A 130 14.18 6.25 -14.89
N PHE A 131 13.96 6.59 -13.63
CA PHE A 131 14.69 7.63 -12.92
C PHE A 131 15.68 7.00 -11.94
N THR A 132 16.97 7.35 -12.07
CA THR A 132 18.00 6.76 -11.22
C THR A 132 19.14 7.71 -10.89
N GLY A 133 19.72 7.51 -9.71
CA GLY A 133 20.94 8.20 -9.30
C GLY A 133 20.75 9.65 -8.89
N SER A 134 19.50 10.15 -8.74
CA SER A 134 19.25 11.48 -8.19
C SER A 134 19.89 11.60 -6.80
N ARG A 135 20.57 12.72 -6.57
CA ARG A 135 21.23 13.06 -5.30
C ARG A 135 20.83 14.49 -4.97
N SER A 136 20.16 14.66 -3.83
CA SER A 136 19.73 15.93 -3.21
C SER A 136 18.27 16.32 -3.40
N TYR A 137 17.63 15.93 -4.50
CA TYR A 137 16.20 16.18 -4.73
C TYR A 137 15.45 14.86 -4.90
N GLU A 138 14.12 14.92 -4.89
CA GLU A 138 13.29 13.88 -5.46
C GLU A 138 13.71 13.58 -6.91
N ALA A 139 13.43 12.37 -7.37
CA ALA A 139 13.80 11.93 -8.72
C ALA A 139 12.95 12.62 -9.81
N LEU A 140 11.67 12.87 -9.49
CA LEU A 140 10.72 13.58 -10.34
C LEU A 140 9.97 14.60 -9.48
N GLY A 141 10.10 15.87 -9.84
CA GLY A 141 9.42 16.99 -9.19
C GLY A 141 7.99 17.13 -9.70
N LEU A 142 7.04 17.33 -8.78
CA LEU A 142 5.63 17.54 -9.08
C LEU A 142 5.22 18.90 -8.54
N ALA A 143 4.79 19.80 -9.43
CA ALA A 143 4.25 21.09 -9.02
C ALA A 143 2.87 20.91 -8.35
N GLN A 144 2.52 21.90 -7.53
CA GLN A 144 1.32 21.86 -6.70
C GLN A 144 0.06 22.20 -7.51
N ASN A 145 -1.12 21.83 -7.00
CA ASN A 145 -2.45 22.11 -7.55
C ASN A 145 -2.74 21.46 -8.91
N TYR A 146 -2.00 20.41 -9.26
CA TYR A 146 -2.14 19.72 -10.54
C TYR A 146 -2.41 18.23 -10.35
N SER A 147 -2.89 17.63 -11.43
CA SER A 147 -3.09 16.19 -11.56
C SER A 147 -2.07 15.57 -12.51
N TYR A 148 -1.56 14.39 -12.17
CA TYR A 148 -0.53 13.69 -12.94
C TYR A 148 -0.82 12.21 -13.07
N ILE A 149 -0.29 11.61 -14.14
CA ILE A 149 -0.35 10.17 -14.37
C ILE A 149 1.07 9.64 -14.62
N LEU A 150 1.49 8.69 -13.79
CA LEU A 150 2.74 7.95 -13.94
C LEU A 150 2.41 6.49 -14.26
N ARG A 151 2.94 5.99 -15.38
CA ARG A 151 2.69 4.62 -15.85
C ARG A 151 3.97 3.90 -16.19
N ASN A 152 4.11 2.63 -15.84
CA ASN A 152 5.25 1.80 -16.25
C ASN A 152 6.64 2.40 -15.88
N CYS A 153 6.66 3.35 -14.93
CA CYS A 153 7.87 4.04 -14.52
C CYS A 153 8.65 3.25 -13.47
N GLU A 154 9.96 3.45 -13.44
CA GLU A 154 10.84 2.89 -12.41
C GLU A 154 11.65 3.98 -11.73
N PHE A 155 11.58 4.03 -10.41
CA PHE A 155 12.38 4.89 -9.55
C PHE A 155 13.38 4.00 -8.82
N ASP A 156 14.65 4.08 -9.21
CA ASP A 156 15.70 3.17 -8.76
C ASP A 156 16.88 3.92 -8.13
N THR A 157 17.12 3.66 -6.84
CA THR A 157 18.33 4.14 -6.15
C THR A 157 18.44 5.68 -6.15
N ASN A 158 17.32 6.37 -5.95
CA ASN A 158 17.29 7.82 -5.80
C ASN A 158 17.46 8.22 -4.33
N THR A 159 18.22 9.29 -4.09
CA THR A 159 18.54 9.77 -2.75
C THR A 159 18.16 11.23 -2.59
N ASN A 160 17.13 11.50 -1.79
CA ASN A 160 16.84 12.84 -1.31
C ASN A 160 17.61 13.08 0.00
N THR A 161 18.49 14.09 0.04
CA THR A 161 19.28 14.43 1.25
C THR A 161 18.66 15.56 2.06
N SER A 162 17.44 15.95 1.72
CA SER A 162 16.69 17.06 2.31
C SER A 162 15.32 16.55 2.77
N TYR A 163 14.26 17.31 2.49
CA TYR A 163 12.88 17.04 2.85
C TYR A 163 12.12 16.51 1.64
N GLY A 164 11.33 15.45 1.77
CA GLY A 164 10.62 14.88 0.61
C GLY A 164 10.56 13.37 0.63
N GLY A 165 10.22 12.79 -0.54
CA GLY A 165 10.49 11.39 -0.82
C GLY A 165 11.75 11.22 -1.67
N GLY A 166 12.38 10.05 -1.59
CA GLY A 166 13.54 9.74 -2.44
C GLY A 166 13.20 9.73 -3.93
N ALA A 167 11.98 9.30 -4.27
CA ALA A 167 11.47 9.28 -5.64
C ALA A 167 10.57 10.49 -5.92
N LEU A 168 9.56 10.71 -5.08
CA LEU A 168 8.50 11.70 -5.31
C LEU A 168 8.22 12.51 -4.04
N ASN A 169 8.02 13.81 -4.22
CA ASN A 169 7.53 14.71 -3.19
C ASN A 169 6.18 15.31 -3.62
N CYS A 170 5.09 14.78 -3.07
CA CYS A 170 3.73 15.21 -3.35
C CYS A 170 3.29 16.21 -2.27
N TYR A 171 3.13 17.47 -2.66
CA TYR A 171 2.60 18.51 -1.79
C TYR A 171 1.46 19.24 -2.50
N ASN A 172 0.27 19.21 -1.89
CA ASN A 172 -0.93 19.84 -2.45
C ASN A 172 -1.22 19.38 -3.89
N ILE A 173 -1.07 18.07 -4.15
CA ILE A 173 -1.35 17.46 -5.45
C ILE A 173 -2.84 17.12 -5.51
N VAL A 174 -3.52 17.62 -6.55
CA VAL A 174 -4.96 17.41 -6.73
C VAL A 174 -5.25 15.93 -6.90
N LYS A 175 -4.47 15.24 -7.75
CA LYS A 175 -4.53 13.80 -7.94
C LYS A 175 -3.25 13.26 -8.58
N LEU A 176 -2.65 12.23 -8.00
CA LEU A 176 -1.58 11.49 -8.63
C LEU A 176 -1.99 10.03 -8.84
N GLU A 177 -2.08 9.61 -10.10
CA GLU A 177 -2.29 8.21 -10.46
C GLU A 177 -0.95 7.54 -10.77
N ILE A 178 -0.61 6.49 -10.03
CA ILE A 178 0.61 5.71 -10.18
C ILE A 178 0.22 4.28 -10.53
N LEU A 179 0.54 3.85 -11.75
CA LEU A 179 0.11 2.56 -12.29
C LEU A 179 1.29 1.76 -12.83
N ASN A 180 1.41 0.50 -12.43
CA ASN A 180 2.46 -0.41 -12.87
C ASN A 180 3.87 0.18 -12.69
N CYS A 181 4.10 0.87 -11.56
CA CYS A 181 5.38 1.50 -11.26
C CYS A 181 6.19 0.69 -10.25
N VAL A 182 7.51 0.81 -10.36
CA VAL A 182 8.46 0.19 -9.43
C VAL A 182 9.25 1.26 -8.70
N PHE A 183 9.14 1.30 -7.38
CA PHE A 183 9.96 2.10 -6.49
C PHE A 183 10.91 1.16 -5.76
N LYS A 184 12.20 1.21 -6.10
CA LYS A 184 13.19 0.36 -5.45
C LYS A 184 14.41 1.12 -4.96
N LYS A 185 14.84 0.81 -3.73
CA LYS A 185 16.06 1.37 -3.13
C LYS A 185 16.10 2.90 -3.09
N ASN A 186 14.94 3.55 -3.18
CA ASN A 186 14.86 4.98 -2.98
C ASN A 186 15.01 5.27 -1.49
N ARG A 187 15.68 6.37 -1.18
CA ARG A 187 15.93 6.73 0.21
C ARG A 187 15.91 8.21 0.49
N VAL A 188 15.62 8.50 1.75
CA VAL A 188 15.87 9.79 2.37
C VAL A 188 17.07 9.65 3.31
N TYR A 189 18.08 10.50 3.13
CA TYR A 189 19.25 10.61 4.01
C TYR A 189 19.30 12.02 4.59
N ALA A 190 18.49 12.28 5.61
CA ALA A 190 18.39 13.62 6.17
C ALA A 190 19.15 13.73 7.48
N GLY A 191 20.30 14.41 7.44
CA GLY A 191 21.19 14.60 8.58
C GLY A 191 20.77 15.69 9.58
N GLY A 192 19.58 16.29 9.44
CA GLY A 192 19.10 17.39 10.29
C GLY A 192 17.78 17.08 11.00
N SER A 193 17.59 17.62 12.20
CA SER A 193 16.33 17.57 12.95
C SER A 193 15.19 18.23 12.16
N GLY A 194 14.12 17.50 11.89
CA GLY A 194 12.90 18.02 11.24
C GLY A 194 12.71 17.64 9.77
N ALA A 195 13.63 16.90 9.16
CA ALA A 195 13.33 16.27 7.88
C ALA A 195 12.33 15.13 8.09
N THR A 196 11.18 15.21 7.40
CA THR A 196 10.16 14.15 7.36
C THR A 196 10.06 13.65 5.93
N GLY A 197 10.01 12.34 5.72
CA GLY A 197 10.02 11.77 4.39
C GLY A 197 9.56 10.32 4.32
N GLY A 198 9.13 9.93 3.12
CA GLY A 198 8.97 8.53 2.76
C GLY A 198 10.18 8.09 1.95
N GLY A 199 10.75 6.90 2.18
CA GLY A 199 11.93 6.47 1.43
C GLY A 199 11.71 6.55 -0.10
N ALA A 200 10.50 6.25 -0.57
CA ALA A 200 10.08 6.51 -1.95
C ALA A 200 9.23 7.79 -2.07
N ILE A 201 8.09 7.85 -1.39
CA ILE A 201 7.07 8.89 -1.62
C ILE A 201 6.77 9.62 -0.32
N ARG A 202 6.83 10.95 -0.35
CA ARG A 202 6.20 11.80 0.66
C ARG A 202 4.91 12.39 0.12
N SER A 203 3.82 12.30 0.87
CA SER A 203 2.51 12.89 0.57
C SER A 203 2.09 13.88 1.65
N ASN A 204 1.71 15.08 1.25
CA ASN A 204 1.15 16.10 2.13
C ASN A 204 0.00 16.83 1.42
N LEU A 205 -1.18 16.86 2.03
CA LEU A 205 -2.39 17.49 1.45
C LEU A 205 -2.67 17.03 0.01
N SER A 206 -2.46 15.74 -0.26
CA SER A 206 -2.52 15.20 -1.62
C SER A 206 -3.45 14.00 -1.72
N HIS A 207 -4.00 13.76 -2.91
CA HIS A 207 -4.70 12.53 -3.26
C HIS A 207 -3.81 11.68 -4.16
N ILE A 208 -3.47 10.46 -3.72
CA ILE A 208 -2.61 9.53 -4.46
C ILE A 208 -3.34 8.20 -4.64
N ILE A 209 -3.37 7.70 -5.86
CA ILE A 209 -3.90 6.37 -6.21
C ILE A 209 -2.74 5.53 -6.74
N ILE A 210 -2.54 4.36 -6.14
CA ILE A 210 -1.43 3.45 -6.41
C ILE A 210 -2.01 2.08 -6.80
N THR A 211 -1.73 1.64 -8.03
CA THR A 211 -2.27 0.38 -8.55
C THR A 211 -1.18 -0.40 -9.26
N ASP A 212 -1.14 -1.72 -9.06
CA ASP A 212 -0.20 -2.63 -9.71
C ASP A 212 1.28 -2.28 -9.45
N CYS A 213 1.59 -1.70 -8.28
CA CYS A 213 2.92 -1.17 -8.00
C CYS A 213 3.78 -2.10 -7.14
N VAL A 214 5.09 -1.84 -7.15
CA VAL A 214 6.06 -2.51 -6.28
C VAL A 214 6.92 -1.48 -5.54
N PHE A 215 6.89 -1.53 -4.22
CA PHE A 215 7.79 -0.80 -3.32
C PHE A 215 8.77 -1.80 -2.70
N ASN A 216 10.02 -1.81 -3.17
CA ASN A 216 11.01 -2.77 -2.73
C ASN A 216 12.27 -2.12 -2.15
N GLU A 217 12.59 -2.43 -0.90
CA GLU A 217 13.82 -1.96 -0.24
C GLU A 217 13.95 -0.43 -0.23
N ASN A 218 12.84 0.32 -0.21
CA ASN A 218 12.91 1.75 0.04
C ASN A 218 13.12 1.99 1.52
N TYR A 219 13.85 3.05 1.87
CA TYR A 219 14.21 3.25 3.26
C TYR A 219 14.45 4.70 3.66
N THR A 220 14.33 4.94 4.97
CA THR A 220 14.72 6.21 5.57
C THR A 220 15.85 6.02 6.56
N TYR A 221 16.85 6.88 6.40
CA TYR A 221 17.96 7.08 7.32
C TYR A 221 17.90 8.54 7.78
N SER A 222 17.05 8.79 8.77
CA SER A 222 16.94 10.11 9.38
C SER A 222 16.98 9.94 10.89
N ASN A 223 17.51 10.93 11.60
CA ASN A 223 17.40 10.99 13.06
C ASN A 223 16.03 11.56 13.48
N SER A 224 14.99 11.37 12.66
CA SER A 224 13.65 11.96 12.82
C SER A 224 12.63 10.88 13.16
N SER A 225 11.78 11.17 14.13
CA SER A 225 10.72 10.26 14.58
C SER A 225 9.49 10.28 13.66
N ILE A 226 9.58 10.77 12.41
CA ILE A 226 8.40 11.07 11.60
C ILE A 226 8.58 10.65 10.12
N ASP A 227 8.94 9.39 9.88
CA ASP A 227 9.17 8.84 8.54
C ASP A 227 8.53 7.47 8.30
N GLY A 228 8.28 7.17 7.02
CA GLY A 228 7.89 5.86 6.52
C GLY A 228 8.91 5.29 5.54
N GLY A 229 9.26 4.00 5.64
CA GLY A 229 10.33 3.42 4.81
C GLY A 229 10.00 3.42 3.32
N GLY A 230 8.74 3.20 2.95
CA GLY A 230 8.24 3.36 1.58
C GLY A 230 7.54 4.72 1.39
N ILE A 231 6.42 4.90 2.10
CA ILE A 231 5.54 6.05 1.96
C ILE A 231 5.37 6.73 3.33
N TYR A 232 5.47 8.05 3.33
CA TYR A 232 5.03 8.89 4.45
C TYR A 232 3.88 9.78 3.99
N CYS A 233 2.76 9.77 4.69
CA CYS A 233 1.61 10.60 4.36
C CYS A 233 1.07 11.39 5.55
N VAL A 234 0.76 12.66 5.30
CA VAL A 234 0.19 13.60 6.28
C VAL A 234 -0.98 14.34 5.65
N SER A 235 -2.13 14.36 6.33
CA SER A 235 -3.36 15.00 5.86
C SER A 235 -3.68 14.68 4.39
N SER A 236 -3.50 13.43 4.00
CA SER A 236 -3.59 12.97 2.61
C SER A 236 -4.60 11.84 2.46
N GLN A 237 -5.12 11.68 1.25
CA GLN A 237 -5.90 10.51 0.83
C GLN A 237 -5.00 9.60 -0.01
N ILE A 238 -4.88 8.34 0.40
CA ILE A 238 -4.10 7.34 -0.36
C ILE A 238 -4.95 6.09 -0.57
N GLU A 239 -5.07 5.68 -1.83
CA GLU A 239 -5.72 4.44 -2.25
C GLU A 239 -4.65 3.50 -2.84
N ILE A 240 -4.53 2.30 -2.30
CA ILE A 240 -3.54 1.30 -2.71
C ILE A 240 -4.26 0.01 -3.09
N THR A 241 -4.03 -0.49 -4.29
CA THR A 241 -4.63 -1.74 -4.76
C THR A 241 -3.62 -2.59 -5.54
N ASN A 242 -3.69 -3.91 -5.38
CA ASN A 242 -2.86 -4.88 -6.10
C ASN A 242 -1.36 -4.52 -6.10
N THR A 243 -0.85 -4.16 -4.93
CA THR A 243 0.51 -3.61 -4.78
C THR A 243 1.32 -4.48 -3.81
N SER A 244 2.64 -4.38 -3.85
CA SER A 244 3.50 -5.02 -2.85
C SER A 244 4.51 -4.07 -2.22
N PHE A 245 4.62 -4.16 -0.89
CA PHE A 245 5.63 -3.52 -0.06
C PHE A 245 6.57 -4.59 0.49
N ASN A 246 7.76 -4.69 -0.09
CA ASN A 246 8.74 -5.71 0.21
C ASN A 246 9.99 -5.11 0.82
N LYS A 247 10.34 -5.54 2.03
CA LYS A 247 11.61 -5.18 2.70
C LYS A 247 11.87 -3.68 2.78
N ASN A 248 10.82 -2.86 2.80
CA ASN A 248 10.97 -1.44 3.10
C ASN A 248 11.32 -1.31 4.59
N TYR A 249 12.18 -0.34 4.92
CA TYR A 249 12.64 -0.24 6.29
C TYR A 249 12.90 1.19 6.76
N THR A 250 12.75 1.40 8.07
CA THR A 250 13.19 2.62 8.76
C THR A 250 14.28 2.24 9.77
N GLU A 251 15.39 2.98 9.77
CA GLU A 251 16.44 2.78 10.76
C GLU A 251 16.00 3.36 12.12
N ASP A 252 15.63 4.64 12.15
CA ASP A 252 15.32 5.37 13.39
C ASP A 252 13.91 5.98 13.43
N SER A 253 12.94 5.35 12.73
CA SER A 253 11.59 5.89 12.57
C SER A 253 10.46 4.85 12.61
N ASP A 254 9.23 5.27 12.36
CA ASP A 254 8.07 4.64 12.96
C ASP A 254 7.34 3.62 12.04
N GLY A 255 7.22 3.84 10.73
CA GLY A 255 6.54 2.88 9.82
C GLY A 255 7.48 2.22 8.82
N GLY A 256 7.70 0.90 8.88
CA GLY A 256 8.67 0.24 7.99
C GLY A 256 8.33 0.32 6.50
N ALA A 257 7.05 0.27 6.13
CA ALA A 257 6.56 0.48 4.77
C ALA A 257 5.77 1.78 4.61
N LEU A 258 4.78 1.99 5.48
CA LEU A 258 3.88 3.13 5.42
C LEU A 258 3.79 3.79 6.79
N PHE A 259 3.85 5.11 6.80
CA PHE A 259 3.45 5.91 7.95
C PHE A 259 2.38 6.93 7.54
N CYS A 260 1.22 6.90 8.18
CA CYS A 260 0.14 7.89 8.01
C CYS A 260 -0.19 8.66 9.29
N THR A 261 -0.38 9.98 9.17
CA THR A 261 -0.68 10.86 10.31
C THR A 261 -1.63 12.01 9.95
N THR A 262 -2.21 12.64 10.98
CA THR A 262 -2.89 13.95 10.90
C THR A 262 -4.07 13.93 9.92
N ASP A 263 -5.12 13.21 10.29
CA ASP A 263 -6.37 13.07 9.54
C ASP A 263 -6.18 12.48 8.14
N SER A 264 -5.14 11.65 7.94
CA SER A 264 -4.97 10.93 6.69
C SER A 264 -6.03 9.84 6.53
N GLN A 265 -6.44 9.60 5.29
CA GLN A 265 -7.38 8.55 4.90
C GLN A 265 -6.64 7.56 4.00
N VAL A 266 -6.43 6.33 4.47
CA VAL A 266 -5.71 5.31 3.71
C VAL A 266 -6.61 4.10 3.50
N GLU A 267 -6.81 3.74 2.24
CA GLU A 267 -7.51 2.52 1.83
C GLU A 267 -6.53 1.58 1.12
N ILE A 268 -6.47 0.33 1.57
CA ILE A 268 -5.54 -0.68 1.08
C ILE A 268 -6.33 -1.95 0.76
N ALA A 269 -6.22 -2.40 -0.48
CA ALA A 269 -6.86 -3.62 -0.98
C ALA A 269 -5.85 -4.51 -1.72
N ASP A 270 -6.02 -5.83 -1.66
CA ASP A 270 -5.27 -6.80 -2.47
C ASP A 270 -3.75 -6.60 -2.42
N THR A 271 -3.22 -6.24 -1.24
CA THR A 271 -1.84 -5.78 -1.10
C THR A 271 -1.04 -6.68 -0.18
N VAL A 272 0.23 -6.90 -0.54
CA VAL A 272 1.17 -7.72 0.25
C VAL A 272 2.21 -6.82 0.93
N PHE A 273 2.29 -6.89 2.26
CA PHE A 273 3.38 -6.33 3.06
C PHE A 273 4.28 -7.46 3.53
N SER A 274 5.46 -7.60 2.96
CA SER A 274 6.38 -8.69 3.26
C SER A 274 7.75 -8.22 3.72
N GLY A 275 8.18 -8.66 4.91
CA GLY A 275 9.54 -8.43 5.40
C GLY A 275 9.87 -6.96 5.68
N ASN A 276 8.87 -6.09 5.87
CA ASN A 276 9.10 -4.69 6.20
C ASN A 276 9.52 -4.56 7.67
N LYS A 277 10.33 -3.53 7.95
CA LYS A 277 10.96 -3.39 9.28
C LYS A 277 11.01 -1.96 9.79
N SER A 278 10.61 -1.74 11.04
CA SER A 278 10.93 -0.52 11.81
C SER A 278 11.94 -0.89 12.90
N LYS A 279 13.15 -0.32 12.87
CA LYS A 279 14.26 -0.81 13.71
C LYS A 279 14.35 -0.17 15.10
N LEU A 280 14.52 1.15 15.23
CA LEU A 280 14.78 1.76 16.56
C LEU A 280 13.58 2.38 17.29
N ASN A 281 12.57 2.94 16.59
CA ASN A 281 11.43 3.60 17.27
C ASN A 281 10.23 2.67 17.55
N ARG A 282 10.32 1.42 17.06
CA ARG A 282 9.48 0.28 17.47
C ARG A 282 7.98 0.48 17.28
N LYS A 283 7.57 1.20 16.25
CA LYS A 283 6.15 1.21 15.85
C LYS A 283 5.92 0.12 14.81
N GLY A 284 4.97 0.29 13.89
CA GLY A 284 4.56 -0.77 12.99
C GLY A 284 5.69 -1.26 12.08
N GLY A 285 6.00 -2.56 12.11
CA GLY A 285 6.99 -3.14 11.20
C GLY A 285 6.64 -2.93 9.73
N ALA A 286 5.35 -2.91 9.38
CA ALA A 286 4.84 -2.48 8.09
C ALA A 286 4.18 -1.10 8.16
N ILE A 287 3.14 -0.94 8.97
CA ILE A 287 2.30 0.26 8.98
C ILE A 287 2.28 0.90 10.36
N TYR A 288 2.66 2.16 10.44
CA TYR A 288 2.33 3.01 11.58
C TYR A 288 1.22 3.99 11.18
N SER A 289 0.20 4.15 12.04
CA SER A 289 -0.86 5.14 11.87
C SER A 289 -1.14 5.89 13.16
N THR A 290 -1.34 7.19 13.06
CA THR A 290 -1.75 8.02 14.22
C THR A 290 -2.76 9.09 13.83
N GLY A 291 -3.83 9.24 14.61
CA GLY A 291 -4.90 10.23 14.37
C GLY A 291 -5.40 10.23 12.92
N SER A 292 -5.59 9.05 12.34
CA SER A 292 -5.92 8.83 10.93
C SER A 292 -6.95 7.69 10.80
N THR A 293 -7.38 7.40 9.57
CA THR A 293 -8.19 6.21 9.27
C THR A 293 -7.44 5.32 8.30
N VAL A 294 -7.36 4.03 8.62
CA VAL A 294 -6.71 3.01 7.79
C VAL A 294 -7.65 1.84 7.61
N LYS A 295 -8.05 1.58 6.37
CA LYS A 295 -8.89 0.44 5.97
C LYS A 295 -8.07 -0.55 5.15
N ILE A 296 -8.10 -1.81 5.56
CA ILE A 296 -7.31 -2.90 5.00
C ILE A 296 -8.27 -4.03 4.62
N THR A 297 -8.27 -4.43 3.35
CA THR A 297 -9.15 -5.49 2.83
C THR A 297 -8.35 -6.45 1.97
N ASP A 298 -8.55 -7.75 2.13
CA ASP A 298 -7.94 -8.78 1.25
C ASP A 298 -6.40 -8.67 1.19
N CYS A 299 -5.75 -8.34 2.32
CA CYS A 299 -4.32 -8.08 2.38
C CYS A 299 -3.55 -9.19 3.10
N ILE A 300 -2.24 -9.27 2.79
CA ILE A 300 -1.32 -10.20 3.44
C ILE A 300 -0.18 -9.42 4.10
N PHE A 301 -0.03 -9.60 5.41
CA PHE A 301 1.11 -9.11 6.19
C PHE A 301 1.95 -10.30 6.61
N LYS A 302 3.14 -10.43 6.02
CA LYS A 302 4.03 -11.57 6.24
C LYS A 302 5.41 -11.15 6.71
N ASN A 303 5.91 -11.78 7.77
CA ASN A 303 7.29 -11.60 8.24
C ASN A 303 7.69 -10.14 8.50
N ASN A 304 6.73 -9.25 8.83
CA ASN A 304 7.06 -7.87 9.20
C ASN A 304 7.57 -7.83 10.64
N ILE A 305 8.50 -6.92 10.91
CA ILE A 305 9.22 -6.87 12.19
C ILE A 305 9.25 -5.46 12.77
N SER A 306 8.86 -5.33 14.04
CA SER A 306 9.03 -4.08 14.80
C SER A 306 10.07 -4.21 15.91
N GLY A 307 10.99 -3.25 15.97
CA GLY A 307 12.01 -3.09 17.00
C GLY A 307 13.22 -4.03 16.83
N GLU A 308 14.39 -3.59 17.30
CA GLU A 308 15.55 -4.44 17.68
C GLU A 308 16.28 -3.90 18.95
N GLY A 309 15.64 -3.05 19.77
CA GLY A 309 16.32 -2.39 20.90
C GLY A 309 15.53 -2.33 22.22
N GLY A 310 16.18 -1.93 23.32
CA GLY A 310 15.69 -2.09 24.71
C GLY A 310 14.79 -1.02 25.40
N PHE A 311 14.15 -0.06 24.73
CA PHE A 311 13.13 0.85 25.30
C PHE A 311 11.75 0.17 25.59
N THR A 312 10.98 0.80 26.49
CA THR A 312 9.71 0.33 27.05
C THR A 312 8.51 1.03 26.41
N GLY A 313 7.88 0.40 25.42
CA GLY A 313 6.68 0.89 24.74
C GLY A 313 6.46 0.01 23.52
N GLY A 314 5.50 -0.92 23.62
CA GLY A 314 5.31 -2.05 22.69
C GLY A 314 5.32 -1.67 21.21
N GLY A 315 5.61 -2.65 20.33
CA GLY A 315 5.66 -2.46 18.88
C GLY A 315 4.73 -3.41 18.16
N GLY A 316 4.12 -2.95 17.07
CA GLY A 316 3.26 -3.80 16.25
C GLY A 316 4.11 -4.50 15.20
N GLY A 317 4.29 -5.82 15.29
CA GLY A 317 5.11 -6.57 14.35
C GLY A 317 4.76 -6.26 12.89
N ALA A 318 3.47 -6.10 12.59
CA ALA A 318 2.98 -5.55 11.34
C ALA A 318 2.45 -4.11 11.51
N ILE A 319 1.48 -3.88 12.39
CA ILE A 319 0.72 -2.64 12.43
C ILE A 319 0.74 -2.03 13.84
N TYR A 320 1.04 -0.73 13.93
CA TYR A 320 0.83 0.05 15.14
C TYR A 320 -0.15 1.19 14.84
N SER A 321 -1.29 1.19 15.53
CA SER A 321 -2.32 2.22 15.46
C SER A 321 -2.36 3.00 16.76
N TYR A 322 -2.30 4.34 16.68
CA TYR A 322 -2.15 5.21 17.84
C TYR A 322 -3.09 6.43 17.86
N SER A 323 -3.50 6.87 19.05
CA SER A 323 -4.05 8.22 19.32
C SER A 323 -5.21 8.62 18.41
N ASN A 324 -6.42 8.17 18.78
CA ASN A 324 -7.68 8.41 18.07
C ASN A 324 -7.66 7.97 16.60
N ASN A 325 -6.91 6.90 16.29
CA ASN A 325 -6.90 6.32 14.96
C ASN A 325 -8.05 5.31 14.81
N ASN A 326 -8.54 5.13 13.58
CA ASN A 326 -9.50 4.09 13.22
C ASN A 326 -8.82 3.06 12.32
N LEU A 327 -8.67 1.83 12.80
CA LEU A 327 -8.07 0.73 12.06
C LEU A 327 -9.14 -0.34 11.77
N GLU A 328 -9.46 -0.52 10.49
CA GLU A 328 -10.45 -1.48 10.00
C GLU A 328 -9.76 -2.53 9.12
N ILE A 329 -9.89 -3.80 9.49
CA ILE A 329 -9.23 -4.92 8.84
C ILE A 329 -10.27 -5.97 8.50
N THR A 330 -10.37 -6.33 7.23
CA THR A 330 -11.30 -7.35 6.74
C THR A 330 -10.58 -8.33 5.82
N ASN A 331 -10.95 -9.60 5.89
CA ASN A 331 -10.49 -10.65 4.99
C ASN A 331 -8.95 -10.74 4.83
N SER A 332 -8.19 -10.51 5.89
CA SER A 332 -6.73 -10.36 5.78
C SER A 332 -5.97 -11.45 6.53
N LEU A 333 -4.76 -11.75 6.05
CA LEU A 333 -3.85 -12.72 6.65
C LEU A 333 -2.65 -12.00 7.29
N PHE A 334 -2.42 -12.26 8.57
CA PHE A 334 -1.23 -11.85 9.31
C PHE A 334 -0.43 -13.09 9.68
N GLU A 335 0.69 -13.30 8.99
CA GLU A 335 1.52 -14.49 9.13
C GLU A 335 2.95 -14.15 9.59
N SER A 336 3.38 -14.78 10.68
CA SER A 336 4.77 -14.72 11.14
C SER A 336 5.32 -13.29 11.34
N ASN A 337 4.46 -12.34 11.68
CA ASN A 337 4.89 -11.00 12.06
C ASN A 337 5.38 -11.02 13.51
N SER A 338 6.46 -10.28 13.78
CA SER A 338 7.10 -10.31 15.09
C SER A 338 7.36 -8.91 15.62
N SER A 339 6.92 -8.67 16.85
CA SER A 339 7.59 -7.68 17.69
C SER A 339 8.87 -8.29 18.24
N THR A 340 9.92 -7.51 18.49
CA THR A 340 11.09 -7.97 19.26
C THR A 340 11.16 -7.35 20.65
N ILE A 341 10.09 -6.65 21.08
CA ILE A 341 10.04 -5.95 22.36
C ILE A 341 8.82 -6.33 23.20
N GLN A 342 8.91 -6.05 24.50
CA GLN A 342 8.11 -6.69 25.56
C GLN A 342 6.58 -6.63 25.38
N ASN A 343 5.99 -5.59 24.79
CA ASN A 343 4.53 -5.38 24.85
C ASN A 343 3.84 -5.28 23.47
N GLY A 344 4.21 -6.12 22.51
CA GLY A 344 3.78 -5.91 21.12
C GLY A 344 3.31 -7.16 20.40
N GLY A 345 2.04 -7.20 19.97
CA GLY A 345 1.59 -8.22 19.02
C GLY A 345 1.94 -7.89 17.59
N CYS A 346 1.54 -8.77 16.67
CA CYS A 346 1.47 -8.42 15.25
C CYS A 346 0.76 -7.08 15.04
N ILE A 347 -0.33 -6.83 15.77
CA ILE A 347 -1.04 -5.57 15.79
C ILE A 347 -1.00 -4.98 17.20
N VAL A 348 -0.72 -3.68 17.27
CA VAL A 348 -0.95 -2.86 18.46
C VAL A 348 -2.01 -1.80 18.11
N SER A 349 -3.11 -1.79 18.85
CA SER A 349 -4.10 -0.71 18.83
C SER A 349 -4.07 0.01 20.18
N ASN A 350 -3.52 1.23 20.20
CA ASN A 350 -3.36 2.00 21.42
C ASN A 350 -4.14 3.32 21.30
N GLU A 351 -5.04 3.57 22.25
CA GLU A 351 -5.95 4.71 22.27
C GLU A 351 -6.69 4.90 20.93
N SER A 352 -7.04 3.79 20.28
CA SER A 352 -7.57 3.74 18.91
C SER A 352 -8.75 2.78 18.82
N LYS A 353 -9.59 2.96 17.78
CA LYS A 353 -10.63 2.00 17.42
C LYS A 353 -10.01 0.90 16.54
N LEU A 354 -10.28 -0.36 16.91
CA LEU A 354 -9.92 -1.54 16.11
C LEU A 354 -11.18 -2.29 15.69
N THR A 355 -11.29 -2.60 14.40
CA THR A 355 -12.27 -3.55 13.87
C THR A 355 -11.56 -4.60 13.03
N VAL A 356 -11.72 -5.87 13.37
CA VAL A 356 -11.13 -7.02 12.68
C VAL A 356 -12.21 -8.02 12.34
N VAL A 357 -12.33 -8.37 11.06
CA VAL A 357 -13.38 -9.24 10.56
C VAL A 357 -12.81 -10.26 9.59
N ASN A 358 -13.27 -11.51 9.65
CA ASN A 358 -12.93 -12.55 8.66
C ASN A 358 -11.42 -12.75 8.46
N SER A 359 -10.60 -12.53 9.49
CA SER A 359 -9.14 -12.43 9.33
C SER A 359 -8.41 -13.56 10.05
N ILE A 360 -7.21 -13.86 9.60
CA ILE A 360 -6.37 -14.94 10.13
C ILE A 360 -5.09 -14.36 10.72
N PHE A 361 -4.78 -14.77 11.95
CA PHE A 361 -3.53 -14.49 12.64
C PHE A 361 -2.81 -15.82 12.83
N ASN A 362 -1.81 -16.07 11.99
CA ASN A 362 -1.04 -17.30 11.97
C ASN A 362 0.39 -17.05 12.48
N SER A 363 0.79 -17.74 13.55
CA SER A 363 2.19 -17.84 13.96
C SER A 363 2.88 -16.49 14.22
N ASN A 364 2.13 -15.48 14.69
CA ASN A 364 2.70 -14.19 15.05
C ASN A 364 3.30 -14.24 16.46
N THR A 365 4.36 -13.47 16.68
CA THR A 365 5.19 -13.63 17.88
C THR A 365 5.50 -12.32 18.60
N SER A 366 5.46 -12.38 19.93
CA SER A 366 5.83 -11.29 20.83
C SER A 366 6.74 -11.81 21.95
N PRO A 367 7.82 -11.11 22.34
CA PRO A 367 8.67 -11.59 23.42
C PRO A 367 8.06 -11.54 24.81
N ALA A 368 6.92 -10.86 25.06
CA ALA A 368 6.28 -10.93 26.37
C ALA A 368 4.74 -11.05 26.33
N ILE A 369 4.02 -10.13 25.68
CA ILE A 369 2.56 -10.09 25.73
C ILE A 369 1.94 -9.98 24.33
N ALA A 370 0.85 -10.73 24.10
CA ALA A 370 0.04 -10.80 22.88
C ALA A 370 0.86 -11.10 21.63
N GLY A 371 0.92 -12.34 21.18
CA GLY A 371 1.53 -12.67 19.89
C GLY A 371 0.76 -12.08 18.71
N ALA A 372 -0.58 -12.05 18.77
CA ALA A 372 -1.42 -11.52 17.70
C ALA A 372 -1.81 -10.04 17.89
N ILE A 373 -2.66 -9.72 18.86
CA ILE A 373 -3.24 -8.38 19.00
C ILE A 373 -3.10 -7.87 20.43
N TYR A 374 -2.48 -6.70 20.57
CA TYR A 374 -2.45 -5.92 21.80
C TYR A 374 -3.38 -4.71 21.65
N ILE A 375 -4.38 -4.61 22.52
CA ILE A 375 -5.33 -3.51 22.59
C ILE A 375 -5.10 -2.77 23.90
N GLN A 376 -4.94 -1.45 23.80
CA GLN A 376 -4.97 -0.55 24.94
C GLN A 376 -5.99 0.55 24.64
N GLY A 377 -7.16 0.44 25.24
CA GLY A 377 -8.26 1.35 24.99
C GLY A 377 -8.17 2.68 25.74
N LYS A 378 -8.86 3.69 25.20
CA LYS A 378 -9.26 4.90 25.91
C LYS A 378 -10.75 4.82 26.25
N ASP A 379 -11.10 5.44 27.36
CA ASP A 379 -12.41 5.41 27.99
C ASP A 379 -13.45 6.29 27.27
N ASP A 380 -13.75 5.96 26.00
CA ASP A 380 -14.85 6.56 25.25
C ASP A 380 -15.86 5.46 24.87
N LEU A 381 -17.04 5.53 25.48
CA LEU A 381 -18.14 4.56 25.34
C LEU A 381 -18.66 4.41 23.90
N ASN A 382 -18.17 5.22 22.95
CA ASN A 382 -18.63 5.23 21.55
C ASN A 382 -17.62 4.65 20.54
N SER A 383 -16.47 4.13 20.97
CA SER A 383 -15.47 3.50 20.07
C SER A 383 -15.12 2.08 20.50
N PRO A 384 -16.02 1.09 20.29
CA PRO A 384 -15.77 -0.29 20.70
C PRO A 384 -14.65 -0.91 19.86
N ASN A 385 -13.87 -1.79 20.49
CA ASN A 385 -12.99 -2.70 19.76
C ASN A 385 -13.79 -3.94 19.36
N VAL A 386 -13.73 -4.33 18.10
CA VAL A 386 -14.58 -5.38 17.52
C VAL A 386 -13.71 -6.40 16.80
N ILE A 387 -13.87 -7.68 17.14
CA ILE A 387 -13.20 -8.80 16.48
C ILE A 387 -14.26 -9.87 16.21
N VAL A 388 -14.50 -10.19 14.94
CA VAL A 388 -15.60 -11.08 14.54
C VAL A 388 -15.11 -12.07 13.48
N ASN A 389 -15.59 -13.31 13.54
CA ASN A 389 -15.35 -14.35 12.54
C ASN A 389 -13.85 -14.51 12.20
N SER A 390 -12.97 -14.54 13.19
CA SER A 390 -11.51 -14.54 12.95
C SER A 390 -10.85 -15.80 13.50
N THR A 391 -9.69 -16.14 12.96
CA THR A 391 -8.94 -17.34 13.35
C THR A 391 -7.55 -16.96 13.87
N PHE A 392 -7.27 -17.32 15.12
CA PHE A 392 -5.99 -17.13 15.78
C PHE A 392 -5.32 -18.49 15.96
N TYR A 393 -4.25 -18.74 15.20
CA TYR A 393 -3.55 -20.01 15.19
C TYR A 393 -2.07 -19.84 15.54
N ASN A 394 -1.59 -20.62 16.50
CA ASN A 394 -0.16 -20.74 16.82
C ASN A 394 0.55 -19.41 17.14
N ASN A 395 -0.16 -18.39 17.61
CA ASN A 395 0.46 -17.13 18.00
C ASN A 395 1.12 -17.28 19.37
N THR A 396 2.33 -16.75 19.53
CA THR A 396 3.14 -17.02 20.72
C THR A 396 3.57 -15.75 21.44
N ALA A 397 3.54 -15.82 22.78
CA ALA A 397 4.17 -14.86 23.66
C ALA A 397 4.70 -15.55 24.92
N SER A 398 5.71 -14.97 25.59
CA SER A 398 6.40 -15.66 26.68
C SER A 398 5.73 -15.53 28.06
N THR A 399 4.86 -14.54 28.28
CA THR A 399 4.44 -14.15 29.64
C THR A 399 2.96 -14.34 29.94
N LEU A 400 2.02 -13.96 29.06
CA LEU A 400 0.58 -13.97 29.38
C LEU A 400 -0.29 -14.68 28.35
N THR A 401 -0.41 -14.10 27.16
CA THR A 401 -1.30 -14.58 26.09
C THR A 401 -0.60 -14.49 24.74
N GLY A 402 -0.71 -15.55 23.96
CA GLY A 402 -0.23 -15.62 22.59
C GLY A 402 -1.19 -14.99 21.60
N ALA A 403 -2.48 -14.87 21.91
CA ALA A 403 -3.47 -14.31 21.00
C ALA A 403 -3.78 -12.84 21.31
N ILE A 404 -4.75 -12.55 22.18
CA ILE A 404 -5.28 -11.20 22.37
C ILE A 404 -5.05 -10.73 23.81
N TYR A 405 -4.46 -9.55 23.95
CA TYR A 405 -4.39 -8.82 25.22
C TYR A 405 -5.21 -7.54 25.11
N ASN A 406 -6.22 -7.39 25.95
CA ASN A 406 -7.07 -6.21 26.06
C ASN A 406 -6.81 -5.50 27.40
N LEU A 407 -6.33 -4.27 27.34
CA LEU A 407 -6.01 -3.44 28.50
C LEU A 407 -6.75 -2.11 28.44
N GLY A 408 -7.11 -1.58 29.61
CA GLY A 408 -7.74 -0.28 29.74
C GLY A 408 -9.27 -0.34 29.56
N GLU A 409 -9.95 0.76 29.83
CA GLU A 409 -11.38 0.77 30.16
C GLU A 409 -12.33 0.55 28.94
N THR A 410 -11.78 0.18 27.77
CA THR A 410 -12.56 -0.11 26.56
C THR A 410 -13.26 -1.47 26.61
N THR A 411 -14.41 -1.56 25.92
CA THR A 411 -15.10 -2.82 25.70
C THR A 411 -14.58 -3.52 24.44
N LEU A 412 -14.20 -4.80 24.58
CA LEU A 412 -13.91 -5.69 23.46
C LEU A 412 -15.14 -6.55 23.14
N TYR A 413 -15.66 -6.44 21.92
CA TYR A 413 -16.67 -7.34 21.37
C TYR A 413 -15.95 -8.42 20.54
N LEU A 414 -15.98 -9.66 21.02
CA LEU A 414 -15.34 -10.80 20.37
C LEU A 414 -16.35 -11.90 20.08
N TYR A 415 -16.62 -12.13 18.79
CA TYR A 415 -17.65 -13.06 18.33
C TYR A 415 -17.07 -14.07 17.35
N ASN A 416 -17.62 -15.30 17.39
CA ASN A 416 -17.46 -16.30 16.32
C ASN A 416 -16.00 -16.56 15.92
N SER A 417 -15.06 -16.49 16.85
CA SER A 417 -13.63 -16.60 16.54
C SER A 417 -13.03 -17.88 17.08
N ILE A 418 -12.08 -18.46 16.34
CA ILE A 418 -11.36 -19.69 16.73
C ILE A 418 -9.99 -19.32 17.29
N PHE A 419 -9.64 -19.90 18.43
CA PHE A 419 -8.31 -19.86 19.03
C PHE A 419 -7.77 -21.27 19.12
N TRP A 420 -6.63 -21.54 18.47
CA TRP A 420 -6.08 -22.89 18.44
C TRP A 420 -4.54 -22.86 18.51
N LEU A 421 -3.95 -23.62 19.44
CA LEU A 421 -2.50 -23.70 19.66
C LEU A 421 -1.80 -22.37 19.97
N ASN A 422 -2.52 -21.35 20.43
CA ASN A 422 -1.86 -20.12 20.87
C ASN A 422 -1.13 -20.38 22.21
N ALA A 423 0.02 -19.76 22.42
CA ALA A 423 0.77 -19.92 23.68
C ALA A 423 0.13 -19.13 24.82
N GLY A 424 0.50 -19.45 26.06
CA GLY A 424 0.04 -18.75 27.27
C GLY A 424 -1.18 -19.39 27.92
N SER A 425 -1.44 -19.02 29.18
CA SER A 425 -2.56 -19.56 29.97
C SER A 425 -3.92 -19.03 29.52
N TYR A 426 -3.93 -17.90 28.81
CA TYR A 426 -5.13 -17.22 28.38
C TYR A 426 -5.06 -16.89 26.89
N TYR A 427 -6.16 -17.04 26.16
CA TYR A 427 -6.24 -16.60 24.76
C TYR A 427 -6.77 -15.18 24.61
N VAL A 428 -7.59 -14.75 25.56
CA VAL A 428 -7.99 -13.36 25.71
C VAL A 428 -7.76 -12.96 27.15
N TYR A 429 -6.82 -12.06 27.36
CA TYR A 429 -6.57 -11.50 28.69
C TYR A 429 -7.14 -10.08 28.77
N GLY A 430 -8.05 -9.84 29.73
CA GLY A 430 -8.75 -8.56 29.86
C GLY A 430 -8.50 -7.79 31.17
N GLY A 431 -7.81 -8.35 32.16
CA GLY A 431 -7.70 -7.68 33.48
C GLY A 431 -9.07 -7.30 34.07
N THR A 432 -9.30 -6.01 34.36
CA THR A 432 -10.56 -5.47 34.93
C THR A 432 -11.55 -4.95 33.89
N THR A 433 -11.35 -5.26 32.61
CA THR A 433 -12.06 -4.64 31.49
C THR A 433 -13.30 -5.44 31.09
N THR A 434 -14.30 -4.76 30.53
CA THR A 434 -15.51 -5.41 30.01
C THR A 434 -15.18 -6.05 28.67
N ALA A 435 -15.26 -7.37 28.57
CA ALA A 435 -15.31 -8.05 27.28
C ALA A 435 -16.66 -8.72 27.10
N VAL A 436 -17.18 -8.63 25.89
CA VAL A 436 -18.43 -9.26 25.46
C VAL A 436 -18.04 -10.39 24.52
N LEU A 437 -18.08 -11.61 25.05
CA LEU A 437 -17.61 -12.83 24.38
C LEU A 437 -18.78 -13.73 24.01
N TYR A 438 -18.98 -13.99 22.71
CA TYR A 438 -20.04 -14.88 22.24
C TYR A 438 -19.55 -15.87 21.18
N ASN A 439 -19.89 -17.15 21.37
CA ASN A 439 -19.73 -18.22 20.39
C ASN A 439 -18.31 -18.30 19.81
N ASN A 440 -17.30 -18.15 20.66
CA ASN A 440 -15.90 -18.39 20.29
C ASN A 440 -15.55 -19.86 20.56
N ALA A 441 -14.54 -20.38 19.88
CA ALA A 441 -14.09 -21.75 20.08
C ALA A 441 -12.59 -21.80 20.40
N ALA A 442 -12.19 -22.65 21.35
CA ALA A 442 -10.81 -22.75 21.83
C ALA A 442 -10.43 -24.19 22.20
N ASP A 443 -9.19 -24.62 21.99
CA ASP A 443 -8.68 -25.92 22.47
C ASP A 443 -8.61 -25.99 24.01
N ASP A 444 -7.68 -25.25 24.62
CA ASP A 444 -7.31 -25.44 26.04
C ASP A 444 -7.05 -24.12 26.79
N GLY A 445 -7.23 -22.95 26.13
CA GLY A 445 -6.99 -21.65 26.75
C GLY A 445 -8.21 -21.06 27.46
N GLU A 446 -7.98 -20.48 28.63
CA GLU A 446 -9.02 -19.77 29.40
C GLU A 446 -9.23 -18.33 28.88
N TYR A 447 -10.41 -17.76 29.16
CA TYR A 447 -10.75 -16.35 28.94
C TYR A 447 -10.84 -15.64 30.30
N THR A 448 -10.09 -14.56 30.53
CA THR A 448 -10.19 -13.78 31.80
C THR A 448 -11.08 -12.55 31.70
N ALA A 449 -11.60 -12.26 30.51
CA ALA A 449 -12.35 -11.05 30.22
C ALA A 449 -13.84 -11.38 30.04
N GLY A 450 -14.70 -10.87 30.93
CA GLY A 450 -16.14 -11.16 30.93
C GLY A 450 -16.50 -12.58 31.38
N ASP A 451 -17.78 -12.84 31.69
CA ASP A 451 -18.32 -14.20 31.79
C ASP A 451 -18.52 -14.70 30.35
N PRO A 452 -17.68 -15.62 29.84
CA PRO A 452 -17.85 -16.11 28.49
C PRO A 452 -19.16 -16.90 28.43
N ILE A 453 -20.12 -16.45 27.64
CA ILE A 453 -21.44 -17.08 27.61
C ILE A 453 -21.40 -18.46 26.93
N ASP A 454 -20.37 -18.78 26.12
CA ASP A 454 -20.21 -20.11 25.52
C ASP A 454 -18.87 -20.26 24.77
N PRO A 455 -17.71 -20.45 25.43
CA PRO A 455 -16.51 -20.85 24.71
C PRO A 455 -16.63 -22.35 24.40
N GLN A 456 -16.88 -22.68 23.14
CA GLN A 456 -16.88 -24.07 22.70
C GLN A 456 -15.46 -24.64 22.87
N SER A 457 -15.30 -25.59 23.80
CA SER A 457 -14.04 -26.30 23.97
C SER A 457 -13.85 -27.30 22.82
N LEU A 458 -12.76 -27.14 22.09
CA LEU A 458 -12.37 -27.94 20.93
C LEU A 458 -11.40 -29.04 21.38
N THR A 459 -11.82 -30.30 21.28
CA THR A 459 -10.99 -31.46 21.67
C THR A 459 -10.15 -32.01 20.51
N SER A 460 -10.35 -31.50 19.29
CA SER A 460 -9.60 -31.85 18.09
C SER A 460 -9.56 -30.65 17.15
N SER A 461 -8.58 -30.61 16.24
CA SER A 461 -8.45 -29.49 15.32
C SER A 461 -9.72 -29.31 14.48
N PRO A 462 -10.25 -28.08 14.38
CA PRO A 462 -11.41 -27.81 13.53
C PRO A 462 -11.03 -27.65 12.05
N PHE A 463 -9.74 -27.69 11.70
CA PHE A 463 -9.22 -27.30 10.39
C PHE A 463 -8.90 -28.49 9.47
N VAL A 464 -8.90 -28.25 8.16
CA VAL A 464 -8.51 -29.24 7.15
C VAL A 464 -7.03 -29.65 7.28
N SER A 465 -6.14 -28.69 7.56
CA SER A 465 -4.71 -28.96 7.76
C SER A 465 -4.10 -27.99 8.77
N THR A 466 -3.38 -28.53 9.75
CA THR A 466 -2.48 -27.81 10.67
C THR A 466 -1.01 -28.09 10.38
N THR A 467 -0.72 -28.70 9.22
CA THR A 467 0.65 -29.06 8.84
C THR A 467 1.45 -27.79 8.53
N LEU A 468 2.49 -27.53 9.31
CA LEU A 468 3.34 -26.34 9.18
C LEU A 468 3.79 -26.10 7.73
N GLY A 469 3.53 -24.90 7.21
CA GLY A 469 3.85 -24.51 5.83
C GLY A 469 2.83 -24.97 4.78
N SER A 470 1.73 -25.59 5.21
CA SER A 470 0.61 -26.04 4.37
C SER A 470 -0.70 -26.02 5.19
N GLU A 471 -0.82 -25.03 6.07
CA GLU A 471 -2.00 -24.79 6.87
C GLU A 471 -3.19 -24.47 5.97
N ASP A 472 -4.34 -25.04 6.32
CA ASP A 472 -5.61 -24.82 5.64
C ASP A 472 -6.68 -24.66 6.71
N PHE A 473 -7.00 -23.39 7.00
CA PHE A 473 -7.90 -23.00 8.07
C PHE A 473 -9.38 -23.10 7.71
N ARG A 474 -9.72 -23.67 6.54
CA ARG A 474 -11.10 -24.09 6.27
C ARG A 474 -11.51 -25.17 7.26
N LEU A 475 -12.79 -25.19 7.64
CA LEU A 475 -13.29 -26.15 8.62
C LEU A 475 -13.31 -27.57 8.03
N VAL A 476 -12.92 -28.59 8.82
CA VAL A 476 -13.02 -30.02 8.44
C VAL A 476 -14.45 -30.54 8.60
N SER A 477 -14.78 -31.64 7.91
CA SER A 477 -16.10 -32.26 8.01
C SER A 477 -16.35 -32.73 9.45
N GLY A 478 -17.51 -32.35 10.02
CA GLY A 478 -17.86 -32.70 11.40
C GLY A 478 -17.21 -31.80 12.46
N SER A 479 -16.54 -30.72 12.05
CA SER A 479 -16.09 -29.69 12.99
C SER A 479 -17.28 -29.14 13.78
N SER A 480 -17.09 -28.99 15.09
CA SER A 480 -18.11 -28.43 15.99
C SER A 480 -18.35 -26.93 15.77
N CYS A 481 -17.47 -26.26 15.03
CA CYS A 481 -17.62 -24.86 14.64
C CYS A 481 -18.68 -24.63 13.56
N ILE A 482 -19.12 -25.68 12.85
CA ILE A 482 -20.08 -25.57 11.75
C ILE A 482 -21.48 -25.31 12.32
N GLY A 483 -22.12 -24.23 11.87
CA GLY A 483 -23.44 -23.74 12.27
C GLY A 483 -23.53 -23.30 13.73
N ALA A 484 -22.41 -23.18 14.43
CA ALA A 484 -22.35 -22.92 15.87
C ALA A 484 -22.14 -21.44 16.23
N GLY A 485 -21.94 -20.58 15.24
CA GLY A 485 -21.76 -19.16 15.45
C GLY A 485 -23.08 -18.43 15.77
N ARG A 486 -22.95 -17.21 16.24
CA ARG A 486 -24.05 -16.28 16.52
C ARG A 486 -24.08 -15.19 15.47
N ILE A 487 -25.26 -14.89 14.93
CA ILE A 487 -25.47 -13.68 14.14
C ILE A 487 -25.66 -12.52 15.14
N PRO A 488 -24.73 -11.56 15.28
CA PRO A 488 -24.90 -10.45 16.22
C PRO A 488 -26.12 -9.61 15.83
N LEU A 489 -26.94 -9.20 16.80
CA LEU A 489 -28.03 -8.27 16.54
C LEU A 489 -27.47 -6.87 16.27
N SER A 490 -28.17 -6.06 15.48
CA SER A 490 -27.69 -4.74 15.04
C SER A 490 -27.46 -3.74 16.18
N ASP A 491 -28.09 -3.98 17.35
CA ASP A 491 -27.97 -3.17 18.56
C ASP A 491 -26.97 -3.75 19.58
N GLU A 492 -26.41 -4.95 19.35
CA GLU A 492 -25.45 -5.58 20.26
C GLU A 492 -24.04 -5.00 20.12
N ILE A 493 -23.62 -4.64 18.90
CA ILE A 493 -22.30 -4.08 18.62
C ILE A 493 -22.47 -2.70 17.98
N PRO A 494 -22.27 -1.60 18.73
CA PRO A 494 -22.53 -0.25 18.23
C PRO A 494 -21.75 0.07 16.94
N GLY A 495 -22.48 0.42 15.87
CA GLY A 495 -21.90 0.85 14.60
C GLY A 495 -21.25 -0.27 13.78
N PHE A 496 -21.41 -1.53 14.15
CA PHE A 496 -20.88 -2.68 13.40
C PHE A 496 -21.92 -3.24 12.42
N THR A 497 -21.45 -3.66 11.24
CA THR A 497 -22.26 -4.33 10.22
C THR A 497 -21.57 -5.63 9.82
N MET A 498 -22.31 -6.74 9.85
CA MET A 498 -21.80 -8.04 9.42
C MET A 498 -21.44 -8.04 7.93
N PRO A 499 -20.30 -8.63 7.53
CA PRO A 499 -19.96 -8.79 6.13
C PRO A 499 -20.91 -9.77 5.44
N THR A 500 -21.12 -9.60 4.14
CA THR A 500 -21.97 -10.49 3.33
C THR A 500 -21.30 -11.82 2.99
N THR A 501 -19.97 -11.85 2.99
CA THR A 501 -19.18 -13.04 2.66
C THR A 501 -18.16 -13.39 3.74
N ASP A 502 -17.63 -14.62 3.65
CA ASP A 502 -16.48 -15.08 4.39
C ASP A 502 -15.15 -14.74 3.71
N LEU A 503 -14.05 -15.24 4.28
CA LEU A 503 -12.71 -15.05 3.71
C LEU A 503 -12.50 -15.75 2.36
N ALA A 504 -13.27 -16.79 2.05
CA ALA A 504 -13.25 -17.46 0.74
C ALA A 504 -14.22 -16.84 -0.27
N GLY A 505 -14.96 -15.79 0.10
CA GLY A 505 -15.99 -15.16 -0.74
C GLY A 505 -17.35 -15.89 -0.73
N ASN A 506 -17.53 -16.88 0.13
CA ASN A 506 -18.80 -17.59 0.30
C ASN A 506 -19.79 -16.76 1.12
N PRO A 507 -21.12 -16.87 0.91
CA PRO A 507 -22.11 -16.21 1.75
C PRO A 507 -21.90 -16.47 3.24
N ARG A 508 -21.77 -15.40 4.04
CA ARG A 508 -21.46 -15.50 5.48
C ARG A 508 -22.61 -16.08 6.30
N ILE A 509 -23.85 -15.86 5.85
CA ILE A 509 -25.05 -16.45 6.47
C ILE A 509 -25.68 -17.35 5.44
N ALA A 510 -25.64 -18.66 5.69
CA ALA A 510 -26.22 -19.68 4.84
C ALA A 510 -27.20 -20.52 5.66
N GLY A 511 -28.43 -20.71 5.15
CA GLY A 511 -29.45 -21.49 5.87
C GLY A 511 -29.90 -20.89 7.22
N GLY A 512 -29.60 -19.62 7.49
CA GLY A 512 -29.89 -18.95 8.77
C GLY A 512 -28.87 -19.22 9.88
N THR A 513 -27.78 -19.92 9.57
CA THR A 513 -26.67 -20.18 10.48
C THR A 513 -25.39 -19.51 10.00
N ILE A 514 -24.41 -19.44 10.89
CA ILE A 514 -23.06 -18.92 10.65
C ILE A 514 -22.06 -19.84 11.35
N ASP A 515 -20.92 -20.08 10.73
CA ASP A 515 -19.84 -20.87 11.31
C ASP A 515 -18.96 -20.01 12.24
N ILE A 516 -18.31 -20.65 13.22
CA ILE A 516 -17.26 -20.01 14.02
C ILE A 516 -15.96 -20.03 13.19
N GLY A 517 -15.32 -18.87 13.02
CA GLY A 517 -14.02 -18.71 12.36
C GLY A 517 -14.07 -17.90 11.06
N ALA A 518 -12.91 -17.80 10.40
CA ALA A 518 -12.75 -16.98 9.19
C ALA A 518 -13.47 -17.54 7.95
N TYR A 519 -13.77 -18.84 7.91
CA TYR A 519 -14.40 -19.52 6.78
C TYR A 519 -15.76 -20.10 7.16
N GLU A 520 -16.71 -20.02 6.24
CA GLU A 520 -17.90 -20.86 6.22
C GLU A 520 -17.59 -22.18 5.51
N ARG A 521 -18.13 -23.27 6.05
CA ARG A 521 -18.18 -24.58 5.40
C ARG A 521 -19.44 -24.64 4.55
N GLN A 522 -19.27 -24.80 3.24
CA GLN A 522 -20.36 -25.02 2.29
C GLN A 522 -20.29 -26.39 1.64
#